data_AF-A0A2G1Y9J6-F1
#
_entry.id   AF-A0A2G1Y9J6-F1
#
_cell.length_a   1.000
_cell.length_b   1.000
_cell.length_c   1.000
_cell.angle_alpha   90.00
_cell.angle_beta   90.00
_cell.angle_gamma   90.00
#
_symmetry.space_group_name_H-M   'P 1'
#
loop_
_entity.id
_entity.type
_entity.pdbx_description
1 polymer ?
#
loop_
_entity_poly.entity_id
_entity_poly.type
_entity_poly.pdbx_seq_one_letter_code
_entity_poly.pdbx_strand_id
1 'polypeptide(L)'
;MANIRDLKKDINYVLGDIIEAVYVVDAANGKQDSKEGAKIIDSAIETFDGLIVKVNQRKVENKKAHFSQVREELEKKAAALVENLNKLS
;
A
#
# COMPACT_ATOMS: atom_id res chain seq x y z
N MET A 1 -12.70 11.36 15.52
CA MET A 1 -11.55 11.88 14.75
C MET A 1 -10.72 10.66 14.37
N ALA A 2 -10.50 10.39 13.08
CA ALA A 2 -9.61 9.31 12.68
C ALA A 2 -8.20 9.66 13.17
N ASN A 3 -7.69 8.89 14.12
CA ASN A 3 -6.40 9.16 14.74
C ASN A 3 -5.30 8.82 13.73
N ILE A 4 -4.13 9.46 13.83
CA ILE A 4 -2.91 9.04 13.10
C ILE A 4 -2.70 7.52 13.19
N ARG A 5 -3.06 6.94 14.35
CA ARG A 5 -2.94 5.51 14.62
C ARG A 5 -3.84 4.67 13.71
N ASP A 6 -5.02 5.16 13.38
CA ASP A 6 -5.96 4.48 12.49
C ASP A 6 -5.45 4.57 11.06
N LEU A 7 -4.98 5.73 10.61
CA LEU A 7 -4.39 5.88 9.27
C LEU A 7 -3.17 4.96 9.05
N LYS A 8 -2.30 4.82 10.05
CA LYS A 8 -1.18 3.87 9.98
C LYS A 8 -1.63 2.42 9.89
N LYS A 9 -2.72 2.08 10.58
CA LYS A 9 -3.32 0.75 10.50
C LYS A 9 -3.93 0.53 9.13
N ASP A 10 -4.67 1.49 8.61
CA ASP A 10 -5.27 1.45 7.27
C ASP A 10 -4.18 1.18 6.21
N ILE A 11 -3.06 1.93 6.26
CA ILE A 11 -1.92 1.73 5.34
C ILE A 11 -1.34 0.31 5.48
N ASN A 12 -1.14 -0.18 6.71
CA ASN A 12 -0.61 -1.52 6.97
C ASN A 12 -1.55 -2.62 6.46
N TYR A 13 -2.84 -2.51 6.74
CA TYR A 13 -3.82 -3.52 6.34
C TYR A 13 -3.98 -3.53 4.82
N VAL A 14 -4.20 -2.37 4.19
CA VAL A 14 -4.41 -2.30 2.74
C VAL A 14 -3.19 -2.82 1.96
N LEU A 15 -1.98 -2.35 2.31
CA LEU A 15 -0.78 -2.79 1.59
C LEU A 15 -0.39 -4.23 1.95
N GLY A 16 -0.63 -4.66 3.19
CA GLY A 16 -0.44 -6.04 3.62
C GLY A 16 -1.35 -7.02 2.87
N ASP A 17 -2.64 -6.69 2.76
CA ASP A 17 -3.63 -7.49 2.03
C ASP A 17 -3.25 -7.60 0.54
N ILE A 18 -2.72 -6.52 -0.06
CA ILE A 18 -2.22 -6.55 -1.45
C ILE A 18 -1.02 -7.49 -1.58
N ILE A 19 -0.07 -7.43 -0.66
CA ILE A 19 1.11 -8.33 -0.66
C ILE A 19 0.67 -9.78 -0.54
N GLU A 20 -0.28 -10.08 0.35
CA GLU A 20 -0.84 -11.43 0.50
C GLU A 20 -1.56 -11.88 -0.79
N ALA A 21 -2.33 -11.00 -1.41
CA ALA A 21 -3.00 -11.28 -2.68
C ALA A 21 -2.01 -11.63 -3.80
N VAL A 22 -0.83 -10.98 -3.85
CA VAL A 22 0.24 -11.34 -4.80
C VAL A 22 0.68 -12.78 -4.60
N TYR A 23 0.94 -13.21 -3.35
CA TYR A 23 1.33 -14.58 -3.06
C TYR A 23 0.24 -15.59 -3.45
N VAL A 24 -1.03 -15.25 -3.23
CA VAL A 24 -2.17 -16.10 -3.63
C VAL A 24 -2.24 -16.26 -5.15
N VAL A 25 -2.09 -15.17 -5.90
CA VAL A 25 -2.11 -15.19 -7.38
C VAL A 25 -0.91 -15.97 -7.94
N ASP A 26 0.29 -15.72 -7.41
CA ASP A 26 1.50 -16.44 -7.82
C ASP A 26 1.39 -17.95 -7.55
N ALA A 27 0.88 -18.33 -6.38
CA ALA A 27 0.63 -19.72 -6.04
C ALA A 27 -0.44 -20.35 -6.96
N ALA A 28 -1.53 -19.63 -7.24
CA ALA A 28 -2.59 -20.09 -8.14
C ALA A 28 -2.10 -20.28 -9.58
N ASN A 29 -1.15 -19.45 -10.02
CA ASN A 29 -0.51 -19.55 -11.33
C ASN A 29 0.62 -20.59 -11.39
N GLY A 30 0.92 -21.29 -10.30
CA GLY A 30 2.03 -22.24 -10.21
C GLY A 30 3.41 -21.59 -10.36
N LYS A 31 3.49 -20.26 -10.17
CA LYS A 31 4.71 -19.45 -10.26
C LYS A 31 5.04 -18.91 -8.87
N GLN A 32 5.20 -19.83 -7.92
CA GLN A 32 5.63 -19.48 -6.58
C GLN A 32 6.93 -18.65 -6.68
N ASP A 33 6.91 -17.42 -6.17
CA ASP A 33 7.99 -16.44 -6.25
C ASP A 33 8.27 -15.90 -7.67
N SER A 34 7.22 -15.46 -8.37
CA SER A 34 7.41 -14.82 -9.68
C SER A 34 8.18 -13.50 -9.52
N LYS A 35 9.06 -13.19 -10.48
CA LYS A 35 9.81 -11.91 -10.45
C LYS A 35 8.88 -10.71 -10.54
N GLU A 36 7.75 -10.89 -11.20
CA GLU A 36 6.70 -9.91 -11.35
C GLU A 36 5.95 -9.70 -10.03
N GLY A 37 5.60 -10.77 -9.31
CA GLY A 37 5.01 -10.69 -7.97
C GLY A 37 5.95 -10.00 -6.99
N ALA A 38 7.22 -10.40 -6.97
CA ALA A 38 8.26 -9.74 -6.16
C ALA A 38 8.34 -8.23 -6.41
N LYS A 39 8.25 -7.78 -7.67
CA LYS A 39 8.23 -6.33 -8.00
C LYS A 39 7.01 -5.61 -7.44
N ILE A 40 5.83 -6.25 -7.41
CA ILE A 40 4.63 -5.65 -6.82
C ILE A 40 4.80 -5.54 -5.31
N ILE A 41 5.36 -6.58 -4.67
CA ILE A 41 5.65 -6.58 -3.23
C ILE A 41 6.65 -5.47 -2.89
N ASP A 42 7.75 -5.35 -3.63
CA ASP A 42 8.74 -4.27 -3.45
C ASP A 42 8.08 -2.90 -3.60
N SER A 43 7.25 -2.72 -4.63
CA SER A 43 6.51 -1.46 -4.86
C SER A 43 5.51 -1.15 -3.73
N ALA A 44 4.89 -2.17 -3.15
CA ALA A 44 3.99 -2.03 -2.01
C ALA A 44 4.74 -1.61 -0.75
N ILE A 45 5.92 -2.20 -0.50
CA ILE A 45 6.81 -1.84 0.63
C ILE A 45 7.33 -0.40 0.47
N GLU A 46 7.79 -0.01 -0.72
CA GLU A 46 8.22 1.37 -0.99
C GLU A 46 7.09 2.38 -0.77
N THR A 47 5.89 2.02 -1.20
CA THR A 47 4.68 2.84 -0.97
C THR A 47 4.38 2.94 0.52
N PHE A 48 4.47 1.84 1.26
CA PHE A 48 4.26 1.80 2.70
C PHE A 48 5.22 2.75 3.42
N ASP A 49 6.52 2.62 3.17
CA ASP A 49 7.54 3.45 3.81
C ASP A 49 7.32 4.94 3.50
N GLY A 50 7.04 5.27 2.24
CA GLY A 50 6.75 6.64 1.80
C GLY A 50 5.53 7.24 2.52
N LEU A 51 4.43 6.49 2.62
CA LEU A 51 3.22 6.95 3.30
C LEU A 51 3.44 7.06 4.81
N ILE A 52 4.14 6.12 5.44
CA ILE A 52 4.44 6.16 6.88
C ILE A 52 5.32 7.37 7.23
N VAL A 53 6.32 7.68 6.41
CA VAL A 53 7.13 8.90 6.58
C VAL A 53 6.25 10.15 6.52
N LYS A 54 5.35 10.23 5.55
CA LYS A 54 4.38 11.34 5.43
C LYS A 54 3.46 11.41 6.65
N VAL A 55 2.86 10.30 7.09
CA VAL A 55 2.00 10.30 8.29
C VAL A 55 2.74 10.75 9.54
N ASN A 56 4.02 10.42 9.65
CA ASN A 56 4.87 10.78 10.79
C ASN A 56 5.37 12.23 10.77
N GLN A 57 5.19 12.98 9.67
CA GLN A 57 5.58 14.39 9.62
C GLN A 57 4.76 15.21 10.63
N ARG A 58 5.46 15.71 11.66
CA ARG A 58 4.85 16.50 12.74
C ARG A 58 4.71 17.98 12.40
N LYS A 59 5.53 18.49 11.48
CA LYS A 59 5.54 19.88 11.02
C LYS A 59 4.61 20.06 9.82
N VAL A 60 3.31 19.96 10.05
CA VAL A 60 2.28 20.22 9.03
C VAL A 60 1.33 21.28 9.55
N GLU A 61 1.07 22.28 8.71
CA GLU A 61 0.23 23.44 9.04
C GLU A 61 -1.23 23.01 9.28
N ASN A 62 -1.73 22.10 8.44
CA ASN A 62 -3.09 21.56 8.53
C ASN A 62 -3.07 20.03 8.55
N LYS A 63 -3.06 19.46 9.76
CA LYS A 63 -3.08 17.99 9.98
C LYS A 63 -4.25 17.30 9.31
N LYS A 64 -5.44 17.93 9.28
CA LYS A 64 -6.64 17.33 8.68
C LYS A 64 -6.48 17.19 7.17
N ALA A 65 -6.04 18.27 6.50
CA ALA A 65 -5.78 18.24 5.06
C ALA A 65 -4.65 17.25 4.73
N HIS A 66 -3.57 17.25 5.53
CA HIS A 66 -2.45 16.32 5.37
C HIS A 66 -2.88 14.84 5.42
N PHE A 67 -3.62 14.45 6.46
CA PHE A 67 -4.09 13.05 6.57
C PHE A 67 -5.11 12.68 5.48
N SER A 68 -5.91 13.63 5.01
CA SER A 68 -6.81 13.41 3.86
C SER A 68 -6.00 13.13 2.58
N GLN A 69 -4.97 13.93 2.31
CA GLN A 69 -4.09 13.72 1.16
C GLN A 69 -3.37 12.38 1.21
N VAL A 70 -2.87 11.98 2.38
CA VAL A 70 -2.23 10.66 2.55
C VAL A 70 -3.21 9.53 2.26
N ARG A 71 -4.49 9.66 2.65
CA ARG A 71 -5.52 8.66 2.30
C ARG A 71 -5.79 8.58 0.81
N GLU A 72 -5.96 9.72 0.16
CA GLU A 72 -6.12 9.75 -1.31
C GLU A 72 -4.91 9.15 -2.03
N GLU A 73 -3.70 9.39 -1.50
CA GLU A 73 -2.48 8.82 -2.05
C GLU A 73 -2.41 7.30 -1.83
N LEU A 74 -2.79 6.82 -0.64
CA LEU A 74 -2.93 5.40 -0.34
C LEU A 74 -3.90 4.74 -1.34
N GLU A 75 -5.10 5.29 -1.52
CA GLU A 75 -6.10 4.73 -2.43
C GLU A 75 -5.59 4.65 -3.87
N LYS A 76 -4.96 5.73 -4.37
CA LYS A 76 -4.40 5.75 -5.73
C LYS A 76 -3.29 4.72 -5.91
N LYS A 77 -2.39 4.60 -4.94
CA LYS A 77 -1.27 3.65 -5.00
C LYS A 77 -1.76 2.21 -4.85
N ALA A 78 -2.68 1.96 -3.92
CA ALA A 78 -3.32 0.66 -3.76
C ALA A 78 -4.04 0.23 -5.03
N ALA A 79 -4.83 1.11 -5.65
CA ALA A 79 -5.49 0.83 -6.92
C ALA A 79 -4.49 0.47 -8.03
N ALA A 80 -3.38 1.22 -8.14
CA ALA A 80 -2.34 0.92 -9.12
C ALA A 80 -1.65 -0.43 -8.87
N LEU A 81 -1.42 -0.81 -7.60
CA LEU A 81 -0.86 -2.12 -7.25
C LEU A 81 -1.84 -3.26 -7.60
N VAL A 82 -3.13 -3.07 -7.32
CA VAL A 82 -4.19 -4.04 -7.70
C VAL A 82 -4.30 -4.16 -9.22
N GLU A 83 -4.18 -3.08 -9.98
CA GLU A 83 -4.13 -3.15 -11.45
C GLU A 83 -2.91 -3.94 -11.94
N ASN A 84 -1.74 -3.78 -11.30
CA ASN A 84 -0.56 -4.57 -11.64
C ASN A 84 -0.74 -6.04 -11.28
N LEU A 85 -1.37 -6.34 -10.14
CA LEU A 85 -1.71 -7.69 -9.71
C LEU A 85 -2.67 -8.36 -10.71
N ASN A 86 -3.69 -7.65 -11.18
CA ASN A 86 -4.64 -8.18 -12.15
C ASN A 86 -3.99 -8.50 -13.51
N LYS A 87 -2.84 -7.90 -13.83
CA LYS A 87 -2.05 -8.24 -15.03
C LYS A 87 -1.18 -9.49 -14.85
N LEU A 88 -1.00 -9.95 -13.60
CA LEU A 88 -0.34 -11.21 -13.29
C LEU A 88 -1.27 -12.42 -13.34
N SER A 89 -2.56 -12.20 -13.07
CA SER A 89 -3.61 -13.20 -13.18
C SER A 89 -3.92 -13.59 -14.62
#